data_AF-A0A9P0C4D6-F1
#
_entry.id   AF-A0A9P0C4D6-F1
#
_cell.length_a   1.000
_cell.length_b   1.000
_cell.length_c   1.000
_cell.angle_alpha   90.00
_cell.angle_beta   90.00
_cell.angle_gamma   90.00
#
_symmetry.space_group_name_H-M   'P 1'
#
loop_
_entity.id
_entity.type
_entity.pdbx_description
1 polymer ?
#
loop_
_entity_poly.entity_id
_entity_poly.type
_entity_poly.pdbx_seq_one_letter_code
_entity_poly.pdbx_strand_id
1 'polypeptide(L)'
;MNVLRRNSFQVLSRFFSEGPQTTPPSLPPASPTLPDVPGLSSNVIQPASQPLGPGVDPQKTGAYKVPEYYQYDSTSFFEAEVEMSKFRLPQPSALKK
;
A
#
# COMPACT_ATOMS: atom_id res chain seq x y z
N MET A 1 25.01 -21.60 -39.65
CA MET A 1 24.30 -20.35 -40.00
C MET A 1 23.31 -20.07 -38.87
N ASN A 2 23.67 -19.23 -37.90
CA ASN A 2 22.83 -18.96 -36.73
C ASN A 2 22.06 -17.66 -36.93
N VAL A 3 20.73 -17.75 -37.00
CA VAL A 3 19.83 -16.61 -37.17
C VAL A 3 19.55 -15.99 -35.80
N LEU A 4 20.12 -14.81 -35.54
CA LEU A 4 19.88 -14.03 -34.33
C LEU A 4 18.46 -13.44 -34.42
N ARG A 5 17.49 -13.99 -33.66
CA ARG A 5 16.18 -13.34 -33.47
C ARG A 5 16.36 -12.12 -32.56
N ARG A 6 16.37 -10.92 -33.16
CA ARG A 6 16.24 -9.66 -32.42
C ARG A 6 14.79 -9.52 -31.98
N ASN A 7 14.55 -9.62 -30.67
CA ASN A 7 13.26 -9.27 -30.09
C ASN A 7 13.24 -7.75 -29.86
N SER A 8 12.72 -7.01 -30.83
CA SER A 8 12.47 -5.58 -30.72
C SER A 8 11.30 -5.36 -29.77
N PHE A 9 11.59 -5.17 -28.48
CA PHE A 9 10.62 -4.67 -27.51
C PHE A 9 10.28 -3.22 -27.89
N GLN A 10 9.13 -3.04 -28.54
CA GLN A 10 8.54 -1.73 -28.71
C GLN A 10 8.09 -1.24 -27.33
N VAL A 11 8.86 -0.34 -26.74
CA VAL A 11 8.48 0.38 -25.53
C VAL A 11 7.36 1.34 -25.92
N LEU A 12 6.11 0.90 -25.77
CA LEU A 12 4.96 1.78 -25.79
C LEU A 12 5.02 2.67 -24.54
N SER A 13 5.49 3.90 -24.71
CA SER A 13 5.41 4.96 -23.71
C SER A 13 3.94 5.19 -23.36
N ARG A 14 3.52 4.75 -22.17
CA ARG A 14 2.19 5.05 -21.63
C ARG A 14 2.19 6.52 -21.21
N PHE A 15 1.57 7.38 -22.01
CA PHE A 15 1.29 8.75 -21.60
C PHE A 15 0.08 8.74 -20.66
N PHE A 16 0.28 9.30 -19.46
CA PHE A 16 -0.80 9.56 -18.51
C PHE A 16 -1.64 10.72 -19.03
N SER A 17 -2.95 10.50 -19.15
CA SER A 17 -3.93 11.53 -19.49
C SER A 17 -4.87 11.70 -18.30
N GLU A 18 -4.83 12.85 -17.64
CA GLU A 18 -5.85 13.22 -16.65
C GLU A 18 -7.13 13.58 -17.41
N GLY A 19 -8.20 12.81 -17.18
CA GLY A 19 -9.52 13.12 -17.72
C GLY A 19 -10.16 14.31 -16.99
N PRO A 20 -11.03 15.10 -17.64
CA PRO A 20 -11.74 16.19 -16.99
C PRO A 20 -12.64 15.67 -15.86
N GLN A 21 -12.45 16.22 -14.65
CA GLN A 21 -13.28 15.94 -13.48
C GLN A 21 -14.63 16.66 -13.59
N THR A 22 -15.63 16.01 -14.19
CA THR A 22 -17.02 16.43 -14.05
C THR A 22 -17.94 15.22 -14.03
N THR A 23 -18.24 14.73 -12.83
CA THR A 23 -19.49 14.13 -12.33
C THR A 23 -19.15 13.23 -11.13
N PRO A 24 -19.87 13.32 -9.99
CA PRO A 24 -19.68 12.35 -8.92
C PRO A 24 -20.04 10.96 -9.47
N PRO A 25 -19.17 9.94 -9.31
CA PRO A 25 -19.53 8.58 -9.71
C PRO A 25 -20.74 8.11 -8.89
N SER A 26 -21.66 7.42 -9.56
CA SER A 26 -22.73 6.65 -8.92
C SER A 26 -22.12 5.81 -7.81
N LEU A 27 -22.71 5.88 -6.61
CA LEU A 27 -22.26 5.12 -5.43
C LEU A 27 -22.08 3.64 -5.82
N PRO A 28 -20.89 3.05 -5.62
CA PRO A 28 -20.72 1.62 -5.79
C PRO A 28 -21.69 0.86 -4.87
N PRO A 29 -22.16 -0.34 -5.25
CA PRO A 29 -22.98 -1.17 -4.38
C PRO A 29 -22.29 -1.34 -3.03
N ALA A 30 -23.05 -1.24 -1.94
CA ALA A 30 -22.54 -1.34 -0.58
C ALA A 30 -21.70 -2.62 -0.46
N SER A 31 -20.39 -2.45 -0.30
CA SER A 31 -19.49 -3.54 0.02
C SER A 31 -19.98 -4.19 1.32
N PRO A 32 -19.86 -5.53 1.46
CA PRO A 32 -20.19 -6.19 2.72
C PRO A 32 -19.42 -5.49 3.83
N THR A 33 -20.11 -5.13 4.91
CA THR A 33 -19.51 -4.52 6.09
C THR A 33 -18.44 -5.47 6.61
N LEU A 34 -17.18 -5.20 6.26
CA LEU A 34 -16.07 -5.99 6.75
C LEU A 34 -16.01 -5.79 8.26
N PRO A 35 -15.77 -6.85 9.05
CA PRO A 35 -15.51 -6.68 10.47
C PRO A 35 -14.36 -5.68 10.64
N ASP A 36 -14.42 -4.91 11.71
CA ASP A 36 -13.37 -3.95 12.05
C ASP A 36 -12.04 -4.73 12.19
N VAL A 37 -11.20 -4.66 11.16
CA VAL A 37 -9.93 -5.37 11.13
C VAL A 37 -8.97 -4.55 11.96
N PRO A 38 -8.47 -5.06 13.10
CA PRO A 38 -7.48 -4.35 13.86
C PRO A 38 -6.28 -4.06 12.94
N GLY A 39 -5.90 -2.78 12.87
CA GLY A 39 -4.75 -2.35 12.08
C GLY A 39 -3.43 -2.94 12.60
N LEU A 40 -2.33 -2.48 12.00
CA LEU A 40 -0.99 -2.86 12.44
C LEU A 40 -0.79 -2.51 13.92
N SER A 41 -0.08 -3.37 14.67
CA SER A 41 0.10 -3.14 16.09
C SER A 41 1.04 -1.97 16.39
N SER A 42 1.13 -1.58 17.67
CA SER A 42 2.07 -0.58 18.16
C SER A 42 3.54 -0.94 17.93
N ASN A 43 3.86 -2.20 17.64
CA ASN A 43 5.22 -2.61 17.27
C ASN A 43 5.60 -2.13 15.88
N VAL A 44 4.62 -1.92 15.00
CA VAL A 44 4.84 -1.48 13.62
C VAL A 44 4.73 0.03 13.51
N ILE A 45 3.70 0.63 14.12
CA ILE A 45 3.44 2.08 14.08
C ILE A 45 3.07 2.55 15.46
N GLN A 46 3.82 3.50 16.00
CA GLN A 46 3.45 4.16 17.24
C GLN A 46 2.39 5.23 16.94
N PRO A 47 1.23 5.26 17.62
CA PRO A 47 0.22 6.30 17.38
C PRO A 47 0.73 7.69 17.81
N ALA A 48 0.47 8.72 17.00
CA ALA A 48 0.89 10.08 17.29
C ALA A 48 0.11 10.68 18.44
N SER A 49 0.77 10.93 19.56
CA SER A 49 0.20 11.71 20.67
C SER A 49 0.57 13.19 20.61
N GLN A 50 1.61 13.55 19.86
CA GLN A 50 2.15 14.90 19.74
C GLN A 50 2.33 15.31 18.28
N PRO A 51 2.33 16.61 17.96
CA PRO A 51 2.64 17.11 16.62
C PRO A 51 4.00 16.59 16.13
N LEU A 52 4.01 15.96 14.96
CA LEU A 52 5.19 15.29 14.38
C LEU A 52 6.10 16.25 13.60
N GLY A 53 5.75 17.53 13.56
CA GLY A 53 6.50 18.58 12.89
C GLY A 53 5.60 19.75 12.45
N PRO A 54 6.16 20.79 11.83
CA PRO A 54 5.40 21.94 11.36
C PRO A 54 4.31 21.53 10.37
N GLY A 55 3.04 21.79 10.72
CA GLY A 55 1.89 21.51 9.86
C GLY A 55 1.47 20.04 9.78
N VAL A 56 2.04 19.16 10.61
CA VAL A 56 1.66 17.74 10.69
C VAL A 56 0.84 17.50 11.94
N ASP A 57 -0.49 17.54 11.79
CA ASP A 57 -1.43 17.26 12.87
C ASP A 57 -1.57 15.73 13.07
N PRO A 58 -1.41 15.20 14.30
CA PRO A 58 -1.63 13.80 14.61
C PRO A 58 -3.04 13.29 14.29
N GLN A 59 -4.06 14.17 14.27
CA GLN A 59 -5.45 13.80 13.98
C GLN A 59 -5.83 13.86 12.48
N LYS A 60 -4.87 14.00 11.57
CA LYS A 60 -5.09 14.05 10.10
C LYS A 60 -6.01 15.17 9.59
N THR A 61 -6.29 16.15 10.44
CA THR A 61 -7.07 17.37 10.14
C THR A 61 -6.27 18.35 9.28
N GLY A 62 -4.94 18.27 9.32
CA GLY A 62 -4.02 19.15 8.60
C GLY A 62 -3.95 18.93 7.08
N ALA A 63 -3.04 19.67 6.44
CA ALA A 63 -2.80 19.58 4.99
C ALA A 63 -2.20 18.22 4.59
N TYR A 64 -1.28 17.69 5.41
CA TYR A 64 -0.68 16.38 5.20
C TYR A 64 -1.59 15.27 5.74
N LYS A 65 -1.85 14.25 4.93
CA LYS A 65 -2.88 13.24 5.19
C LYS A 65 -2.36 11.95 5.85
N VAL A 66 -1.04 11.74 5.88
CA VAL A 66 -0.42 10.48 6.32
C VAL A 66 0.63 10.74 7.42
N PRO A 67 0.24 11.34 8.57
CA PRO A 67 1.18 11.62 9.66
C PRO A 67 1.91 10.37 10.17
N GLU A 68 1.34 9.19 10.04
CA GLU A 68 1.94 7.91 10.47
C GLU A 68 3.30 7.63 9.82
N TYR A 69 3.59 8.22 8.65
CA TYR A 69 4.87 8.07 7.98
C TYR A 69 6.07 8.47 8.87
N TYR A 70 5.87 9.45 9.77
CA TYR A 70 6.93 9.93 10.66
C TYR A 70 7.13 9.06 11.90
N GLN A 71 6.33 8.00 12.06
CA GLN A 71 6.27 7.20 13.29
C GLN A 71 6.77 5.78 13.09
N TYR A 72 7.31 5.49 11.93
CA TYR A 72 7.99 4.24 11.66
C TYR A 72 9.38 4.24 12.29
N ASP A 73 9.72 3.11 12.89
CA ASP A 73 11.06 2.80 13.38
C ASP A 73 11.82 1.97 12.32
N SER A 74 13.14 1.83 12.51
CA SER A 74 13.99 1.03 11.62
C SER A 74 13.55 -0.43 11.46
N THR A 75 12.80 -0.95 12.43
CA THR A 75 12.30 -2.34 12.47
C THR A 75 10.86 -2.50 11.99
N SER A 76 10.11 -1.40 11.78
CA SER A 76 8.68 -1.45 11.47
C SER A 76 8.36 -2.33 10.26
N PHE A 77 9.23 -2.33 9.24
CA PHE A 77 9.05 -3.17 8.06
C PHE A 77 9.03 -4.67 8.40
N PHE A 78 9.95 -5.11 9.28
CA PHE A 78 10.06 -6.51 9.66
C PHE A 78 8.92 -6.94 10.58
N GLU A 79 8.52 -6.08 11.52
CA GLU A 79 7.36 -6.34 12.39
C GLU A 79 6.07 -6.48 11.57
N ALA A 80 5.88 -5.63 10.56
CA ALA A 80 4.74 -5.74 9.64
C ALA A 80 4.74 -7.08 8.89
N GLU A 81 5.91 -7.57 8.46
CA GLU A 81 6.02 -8.88 7.82
C GLU A 81 5.63 -10.03 8.77
N VAL A 82 6.07 -9.97 10.02
CA VAL A 82 5.73 -10.97 11.04
C VAL A 82 4.22 -10.99 11.32
N GLU A 83 3.59 -9.83 11.46
CA GLU A 83 2.15 -9.71 11.68
C GLU A 83 1.34 -10.22 10.49
N MET A 84 1.73 -9.82 9.27
CA MET A 84 1.04 -10.22 8.05
C MET A 84 1.23 -11.69 7.69
N SER A 85 2.31 -12.34 8.18
CA SER A 85 2.60 -13.76 7.89
C SER A 85 1.48 -14.70 8.32
N LYS A 86 0.72 -14.36 9.36
CA LYS A 86 -0.45 -15.14 9.84
C LYS A 86 -1.59 -15.20 8.82
N PHE A 87 -1.66 -14.21 7.94
CA PHE A 87 -2.71 -14.08 6.92
C PHE A 87 -2.25 -14.52 5.53
N ARG A 88 -0.98 -14.93 5.38
CA ARG A 88 -0.43 -15.40 4.09
C ARG A 88 -0.93 -16.82 3.79
N LEU A 89 -1.12 -17.10 2.50
CA LEU A 89 -1.37 -18.46 2.01
C LEU A 89 -0.12 -19.34 2.20
N PRO A 90 -0.29 -20.67 2.34
CA PRO A 90 0.85 -21.57 2.39
C PRO A 90 1.68 -21.47 1.11
N GLN A 91 3.00 -21.49 1.26
CA GLN A 91 3.92 -21.47 0.13
C GLN A 91 3.71 -22.70 -0.77
N PRO A 92 3.77 -22.55 -2.10
CA PRO A 92 3.70 -23.68 -3.00
C PRO A 92 4.90 -24.62 -2.75
N SER A 93 4.65 -25.93 -2.81
CA SER A 93 5.70 -26.94 -2.69
C SER A 93 6.27 -27.29 -4.06
N ALA A 94 7.60 -27.38 -4.14
CA ALA A 94 8.31 -27.87 -5.32
C ALA A 94 8.31 -29.41 -5.44
N LEU A 95 7.83 -30.12 -4.41
CA LEU A 95 7.75 -31.58 -4.45
C LEU A 95 6.70 -32.00 -5.47
N LYS A 96 7.10 -32.86 -6.43
CA LYS A 96 6.14 -33.56 -7.30
C LYS A 96 5.31 -34.50 -6.43
N LYS A 97 4.00 -34.47 -6.63
CA LYS A 97 3.09 -35.51 -6.13
C LYS A 97 3.40 -36.85 -6.79
#